data_AF-A0A1F6DVP0-F1
#
_entry.id   AF-A0A1F6DVP0-F1
#
_cell.length_a   1.000
_cell.length_b   1.000
_cell.length_c   1.000
_cell.angle_alpha   90.00
_cell.angle_beta   90.00
_cell.angle_gamma   90.00
#
_symmetry.space_group_name_H-M   'P 1'
#
loop_
_entity.id
_entity.type
_entity.pdbx_description
1 polymer ?
#
loop_
_entity_poly.entity_id
_entity_poly.type
_entity_poly.pdbx_seq_one_letter_code
_entity_poly.pdbx_strand_id
1 'polypeptide(L)'
;MASKNPLDFGENLSRHLHRREDGKSGERMAAERTQKEHILQLLRDNKETVDKHWWAARGKGQQAFTLRADHLTAHGVLTDMEVATLIRRWVFETYNDRLALDRYDGATGNIRFLVSEPEE
;
A
#
# COMPACT_ATOMS: atom_id res chain seq x y z
N MET A 1 33.77 -24.26 -35.89
CA MET A 1 33.46 -23.11 -36.76
C MET A 1 32.13 -22.54 -36.32
N ALA A 2 32.09 -21.28 -35.85
CA ALA A 2 30.85 -20.66 -35.39
C ALA A 2 29.95 -20.29 -36.59
N SER A 3 28.73 -20.79 -36.59
CA SER A 3 27.67 -20.42 -37.54
C SER A 3 27.44 -18.91 -37.47
N LYS A 4 27.68 -18.20 -38.58
CA LYS A 4 27.41 -16.77 -38.79
C LYS A 4 25.99 -16.61 -39.38
N ASN A 5 24.96 -16.87 -38.59
CA ASN A 5 23.58 -16.59 -39.01
C ASN A 5 22.95 -15.51 -38.10
N PRO A 6 22.73 -14.27 -38.59
CA PRO A 6 22.09 -13.22 -37.81
C PRO A 6 20.58 -13.47 -37.56
N LEU A 7 19.99 -14.45 -38.24
CA LEU A 7 18.60 -14.89 -38.04
C LEU A 7 18.41 -15.74 -36.78
N ASP A 8 19.46 -16.41 -36.29
CA ASP A 8 19.42 -17.15 -35.01
C ASP A 8 19.38 -16.22 -33.78
N PHE A 9 19.68 -14.93 -33.96
CA PHE A 9 19.62 -13.96 -32.87
C PHE A 9 18.15 -13.60 -32.54
N GLY A 10 17.28 -13.46 -33.57
CA GLY A 10 15.86 -13.18 -33.38
C GLY A 10 15.11 -14.34 -32.74
N GLU A 11 15.34 -15.57 -33.20
CA GLU A 11 14.69 -16.76 -32.62
C GLU A 11 15.19 -17.09 -31.21
N ASN A 12 16.49 -16.87 -30.92
CA ASN A 12 16.98 -17.01 -29.54
C ASN A 12 16.51 -15.88 -28.64
N LEU A 13 16.38 -14.64 -29.11
CA LEU A 13 15.88 -13.53 -28.30
C LEU A 13 14.39 -13.70 -27.99
N SER A 14 13.57 -14.13 -28.96
CA SER A 14 12.16 -14.47 -28.71
C SER A 14 12.02 -15.68 -27.78
N ARG A 15 12.87 -16.71 -27.88
CA ARG A 15 12.90 -17.80 -26.87
C ARG A 15 13.49 -17.37 -25.52
N HIS A 16 14.28 -16.30 -25.44
CA HIS A 16 14.81 -15.78 -24.18
C HIS A 16 13.82 -14.85 -23.47
N LEU A 17 13.07 -14.05 -24.25
CA LEU A 17 12.01 -13.18 -23.73
C LEU A 17 10.78 -13.98 -23.31
N HIS A 18 10.39 -15.02 -24.06
CA HIS A 18 9.23 -15.86 -23.71
C HIS A 18 9.54 -16.98 -22.70
N ARG A 19 10.74 -17.08 -22.15
CA ARG A 19 11.12 -18.18 -21.23
C ARG A 19 11.41 -17.74 -19.79
N ARG A 20 11.01 -16.52 -19.40
CA ARG A 20 10.92 -16.09 -17.99
C ARG A 20 9.76 -15.15 -17.65
N GLU A 21 8.70 -15.13 -18.46
CA GLU A 21 7.39 -14.67 -17.97
C GLU A 21 6.60 -15.90 -17.55
N ASP A 22 7.04 -16.51 -16.44
CA ASP A 22 6.20 -17.45 -15.70
C ASP A 22 4.86 -16.77 -15.41
N GLY A 23 3.73 -17.48 -15.58
CA GLY A 23 2.37 -17.01 -15.23
C GLY A 23 2.23 -16.45 -13.81
N LYS A 24 3.26 -16.62 -12.97
CA LYS A 24 3.50 -15.97 -11.68
C LYS A 24 3.43 -14.44 -11.72
N SER A 25 3.79 -13.77 -12.82
CA SER A 25 3.75 -12.30 -12.87
C SER A 25 2.32 -11.75 -12.97
N GLY A 26 1.45 -12.40 -13.76
CA GLY A 26 0.04 -11.99 -13.90
C GLY A 26 -0.78 -12.31 -12.65
N GLU A 27 -0.60 -13.50 -12.08
CA GLU A 27 -1.26 -13.91 -10.83
C GLU A 27 -0.85 -13.02 -9.66
N ARG A 28 0.44 -12.63 -9.59
CA ARG A 28 0.94 -11.69 -8.58
C ARG A 28 0.34 -10.29 -8.73
N MET A 29 0.27 -9.74 -9.96
CA MET A 29 -0.38 -8.45 -10.19
C MET A 29 -1.86 -8.46 -9.82
N ALA A 30 -2.57 -9.55 -10.12
CA ALA A 30 -3.97 -9.72 -9.72
C ALA A 30 -4.12 -9.75 -8.19
N ALA A 31 -3.29 -10.52 -7.49
CA ALA A 31 -3.27 -10.58 -6.03
C ALA A 31 -2.94 -9.22 -5.40
N GLU A 32 -1.96 -8.48 -5.95
CA GLU A 32 -1.62 -7.13 -5.50
C GLU A 32 -2.80 -6.18 -5.64
N ARG A 33 -3.50 -6.21 -6.78
CA ARG A 33 -4.69 -5.39 -7.00
C ARG A 33 -5.79 -5.71 -5.99
N THR A 34 -6.10 -6.98 -5.79
CA THR A 34 -7.11 -7.42 -4.82
C THR A 34 -6.74 -6.98 -3.39
N GLN A 35 -5.47 -7.07 -3.01
CA GLN A 35 -5.02 -6.62 -1.68
C GLN A 35 -5.12 -5.09 -1.53
N LYS A 36 -4.75 -4.32 -2.57
CA LYS A 36 -4.89 -2.85 -2.57
C LYS A 36 -6.35 -2.43 -2.39
N GLU A 37 -7.26 -3.06 -3.15
CA GLU A 37 -8.70 -2.79 -3.06
C GLU A 37 -9.25 -3.14 -1.68
N HIS A 38 -8.83 -4.27 -1.10
CA HIS A 38 -9.21 -4.68 0.25
C HIS A 38 -8.74 -3.68 1.33
N ILE A 39 -7.48 -3.25 1.29
CA ILE A 39 -6.93 -2.26 2.22
C ILE A 39 -7.73 -0.96 2.17
N LEU A 40 -7.99 -0.45 0.97
CA LEU A 40 -8.72 0.81 0.80
C LEU A 40 -10.17 0.68 1.27
N GLN A 41 -10.83 -0.46 1.03
CA GLN A 41 -12.17 -0.70 1.52
C GLN A 41 -12.18 -0.74 3.05
N LEU A 42 -11.22 -1.42 3.68
CA LEU A 42 -11.13 -1.50 5.13
C LEU A 42 -10.94 -0.11 5.77
N LEU A 43 -10.12 0.75 5.17
CA LEU A 43 -9.95 2.13 5.63
C LEU A 43 -11.25 2.94 5.49
N ARG A 44 -11.98 2.78 4.38
CA ARG A 44 -13.29 3.43 4.17
C ARG A 44 -14.32 2.97 5.20
N ASP A 45 -14.43 1.67 5.43
CA ASP A 45 -15.37 1.09 6.39
C ASP A 45 -15.06 1.51 7.83
N ASN A 46 -13.78 1.80 8.12
CA ASN A 46 -13.35 2.27 9.44
C ASN A 46 -13.21 3.80 9.53
N LYS A 47 -13.66 4.56 8.52
CA LYS A 47 -13.52 6.03 8.51
C LYS A 47 -14.13 6.68 9.76
N GLU A 48 -15.31 6.24 10.18
CA GLU A 48 -15.97 6.80 11.38
C GLU A 48 -15.16 6.56 12.66
N THR A 49 -14.49 5.41 12.74
CA THR A 49 -13.56 5.10 13.85
C THR A 49 -12.36 6.06 13.82
N VAL A 50 -11.76 6.27 12.65
CA VAL A 50 -10.66 7.23 12.48
C VAL A 50 -11.10 8.64 12.87
N ASP A 51 -12.29 9.07 12.41
CA ASP A 51 -12.86 10.39 12.74
C ASP A 51 -13.06 10.57 14.24
N LYS A 52 -13.65 9.57 14.91
CA LYS A 52 -13.88 9.60 16.36
C LYS A 52 -12.56 9.76 17.12
N HIS A 53 -11.52 9.01 16.75
CA HIS A 53 -10.21 9.11 17.38
C HIS A 53 -9.51 10.43 17.07
N TRP A 54 -9.62 10.92 15.83
CA TRP A 54 -9.06 12.20 15.43
C TRP A 54 -9.70 13.36 16.20
N TRP A 55 -11.03 13.42 16.29
CA TRP A 55 -11.73 14.44 17.09
C TRP A 55 -11.40 14.35 18.58
N ALA A 56 -11.32 13.14 19.13
CA ALA A 56 -10.93 12.95 20.53
C ALA A 56 -9.49 13.40 20.81
N ALA A 57 -8.56 13.11 19.89
CA ALA A 57 -7.17 13.54 19.99
C ALA A 57 -7.06 15.07 19.89
N ARG A 58 -7.75 15.68 18.92
CA ARG A 58 -7.82 17.13 18.74
C ARG A 58 -8.42 17.84 19.96
N GLY A 59 -9.54 17.36 20.48
CA GLY A 59 -10.17 17.93 21.69
C GLY A 59 -9.32 17.84 22.95
N LYS A 60 -8.29 16.98 22.95
CA LYS A 60 -7.32 16.81 24.04
C LYS A 60 -5.98 17.51 23.78
N GLY A 61 -5.81 18.20 22.64
CA GLY A 61 -4.53 18.78 22.24
C GLY A 61 -3.42 17.74 21.99
N GLN A 62 -3.78 16.52 21.59
CA GLN A 62 -2.81 15.48 21.26
C GLN A 62 -2.27 15.68 19.84
N GLN A 63 -0.95 15.61 19.69
CA GLN A 63 -0.29 15.73 18.39
C GLN A 63 -0.42 14.47 17.52
N ALA A 64 -0.76 13.34 18.12
CA ALA A 64 -0.87 12.06 17.43
C ALA A 64 -1.78 11.08 18.17
N PHE A 65 -2.33 10.11 17.43
CA PHE A 65 -3.01 8.94 17.99
C PHE A 65 -2.62 7.69 17.22
N THR A 66 -2.80 6.52 17.84
CA THR A 66 -2.51 5.23 17.22
C THR A 66 -3.78 4.38 17.18
N LEU A 67 -4.02 3.75 16.04
CA LEU A 67 -5.05 2.75 15.85
C LEU A 67 -4.42 1.39 15.60
N ARG A 68 -5.10 0.34 16.02
CA ARG A 68 -4.74 -1.04 15.71
C ARG A 68 -5.58 -1.52 14.54
N ALA A 69 -4.93 -2.12 13.56
CA ALA A 69 -5.53 -2.56 12.32
C ALA A 69 -5.06 -3.98 12.00
N ASP A 70 -5.60 -4.93 12.78
CA ASP A 70 -5.29 -6.35 12.74
C ASP A 70 -5.55 -7.03 11.39
N HIS A 71 -6.30 -6.37 10.50
CA HIS A 71 -6.81 -6.94 9.26
C HIS A 71 -6.22 -6.32 7.98
N LEU A 72 -5.30 -5.35 8.08
CA LEU A 72 -4.87 -4.61 6.90
C LEU A 72 -3.99 -5.39 5.93
N THR A 73 -3.36 -6.49 6.33
CA THR A 73 -2.53 -7.26 5.40
C THR A 73 -2.77 -8.75 5.54
N ALA A 74 -3.16 -9.37 4.42
CA ALA A 74 -2.81 -10.77 4.20
C ALA A 74 -1.30 -10.79 3.91
N HIS A 75 -0.52 -11.41 4.79
CA HIS A 75 0.94 -11.42 4.67
C HIS A 75 1.38 -11.98 3.31
N GLY A 76 2.22 -11.24 2.58
CA GLY A 76 3.06 -11.80 1.50
C GLY A 76 3.00 -11.15 0.12
N VAL A 77 2.05 -10.24 -0.15
CA VAL A 77 1.90 -9.66 -1.50
C VAL A 77 2.37 -8.20 -1.57
N LEU A 78 1.87 -7.31 -0.69
CA LEU A 78 2.38 -5.94 -0.53
C LEU A 78 3.42 -5.83 0.59
N THR A 79 4.41 -4.99 0.38
CA THR A 79 5.37 -4.58 1.42
C THR A 79 4.77 -3.55 2.37
N ASP A 80 5.28 -3.45 3.60
CA ASP A 80 4.85 -2.44 4.57
C ASP A 80 4.94 -1.01 4.02
N MET A 81 5.95 -0.73 3.20
CA MET A 81 6.12 0.57 2.55
C MET A 81 4.98 0.87 1.57
N GLU A 82 4.56 -0.11 0.76
CA GLU A 82 3.44 0.05 -0.16
C GLU A 82 2.12 0.25 0.59
N VAL A 83 1.92 -0.47 1.69
CA VAL A 83 0.74 -0.30 2.55
C VAL A 83 0.73 1.09 3.16
N ALA A 84 1.87 1.56 3.69
CA ALA A 84 1.99 2.92 4.21
C ALA A 84 1.70 3.98 3.14
N THR A 85 2.14 3.79 1.90
CA THR A 85 1.82 4.68 0.78
C THR A 85 0.33 4.71 0.46
N LEU A 86 -0.35 3.55 0.47
CA LEU A 86 -1.80 3.49 0.27
C LEU A 86 -2.56 4.23 1.37
N ILE A 87 -2.18 4.00 2.63
CA ILE A 87 -2.80 4.68 3.78
C ILE A 87 -2.57 6.19 3.66
N ARG A 88 -1.34 6.66 3.37
CA ARG A 88 -1.04 8.08 3.15
C ARG A 88 -1.95 8.71 2.10
N ARG A 89 -2.07 8.05 0.95
CA ARG A 89 -2.92 8.54 -0.15
C ARG A 89 -4.38 8.62 0.28
N TRP A 90 -4.90 7.58 0.92
CA TRP A 90 -6.28 7.57 1.40
C TRP A 90 -6.52 8.67 2.44
N VAL A 91 -5.58 8.87 3.38
CA VAL A 91 -5.66 9.93 4.40
C VAL A 91 -5.68 11.30 3.72
N PHE A 92 -4.78 11.55 2.78
CA PHE A 92 -4.73 12.81 2.03
C PHE A 92 -6.06 13.08 1.32
N GLU A 93 -6.57 12.11 0.56
CA GLU A 93 -7.84 12.22 -0.18
C GLU A 93 -9.05 12.43 0.76
N THR A 94 -9.02 11.86 1.97
CA THR A 94 -10.15 11.89 2.92
C THR A 94 -10.14 13.12 3.83
N TYR A 95 -8.95 13.55 4.27
CA TYR A 95 -8.78 14.57 5.32
C TYR A 95 -8.17 15.87 4.81
N ASN A 96 -7.71 15.94 3.55
CA ASN A 96 -7.15 17.14 2.92
C ASN A 96 -6.06 17.80 3.80
N ASP A 97 -4.99 17.04 4.08
CA ASP A 97 -3.82 17.40 4.93
C ASP A 97 -4.07 17.64 6.43
N ARG A 98 -5.33 17.59 6.90
CA ARG A 98 -5.65 17.75 8.34
C ARG A 98 -5.23 16.57 9.21
N LEU A 99 -4.98 15.44 8.58
CA LEU A 99 -4.48 14.22 9.20
C LEU A 99 -3.32 13.74 8.32
N ALA A 100 -2.26 13.23 8.93
CA ALA A 100 -1.15 12.62 8.21
C ALA A 100 -0.81 11.24 8.80
N LEU A 101 -0.25 10.35 7.98
CA LEU A 101 0.31 9.09 8.47
C LEU A 101 1.74 9.32 8.94
N ASP A 102 2.01 9.07 10.22
CA ASP A 102 3.36 9.05 10.81
C ASP A 102 4.06 7.73 10.47
N ARG A 103 3.48 6.63 10.95
CA ARG A 103 4.08 5.29 10.90
C ARG A 103 3.02 4.23 10.73
N TYR A 104 3.34 3.23 9.92
CA TYR A 104 2.66 1.95 9.88
C TYR A 104 3.63 0.86 10.33
N ASP A 105 3.17 -0.02 11.22
CA ASP A 105 3.91 -1.19 11.68
C ASP A 105 3.14 -2.44 11.27
N GLY A 106 3.60 -3.12 10.22
CA GLY A 106 2.94 -4.30 9.67
C GLY A 106 3.01 -5.51 10.60
N ALA A 107 4.00 -5.58 11.49
CA ALA A 107 4.15 -6.69 12.44
C ALA A 107 3.10 -6.63 13.56
N THR A 108 2.78 -5.43 14.04
CA THR A 108 1.78 -5.24 15.10
C THR A 108 0.42 -4.78 14.58
N GLY A 109 0.32 -4.46 13.29
CA GLY A 109 -0.85 -3.82 12.68
C GLY A 109 -1.12 -2.41 13.22
N ASN A 110 -0.12 -1.73 13.82
CA ASN A 110 -0.34 -0.42 14.41
C ASN A 110 -0.18 0.67 13.35
N ILE A 111 -1.13 1.61 13.31
CA ILE A 111 -1.08 2.79 12.46
C ILE A 111 -1.09 4.03 13.35
N ARG A 112 -0.03 4.83 13.26
CA ARG A 112 0.07 6.10 13.96
C ARG A 112 -0.22 7.24 13.00
N PHE A 113 -1.15 8.10 13.39
CA PHE A 113 -1.51 9.31 12.67
C PHE A 113 -1.05 10.54 13.42
N LEU A 114 -0.57 11.55 12.69
CA LEU A 114 -0.35 12.90 13.18
C LEU A 114 -1.60 13.72 12.99
N VAL A 115 -1.97 14.44 14.05
CA VAL A 115 -3.06 15.41 14.02
C VAL A 115 -2.44 16.74 13.64
N SER A 116 -2.63 17.16 12.39
CA SER A 116 -2.25 18.51 11.96
C SER A 116 -3.27 19.48 12.54
N GLU A 117 -2.82 20.55 13.20
CA GLU A 117 -3.69 21.69 13.44
C GLU A 117 -3.92 22.37 12.09
N PRO A 118 -5.17 22.73 11.71
CA PRO A 118 -5.34 23.63 10.59
C PRO A 118 -4.61 24.93 10.93
N GLU A 119 -3.70 25.38 10.07
CA GLU A 119 -3.25 26.78 10.10
C GLU A 119 -4.52 27.65 10.02
N GLU A 120 -4.77 28.44 11.07
CA GLU A 120 -5.86 29.43 11.12
C GLU A 120 -5.68 30.52 10.05
#